data_AF-A0A238WWD0-F1
#
_entry.id   AF-A0A238WWD0-F1
#
_cell.length_a   1.000
_cell.length_b   1.000
_cell.length_c   1.000
_cell.angle_alpha   90.00
_cell.angle_beta   90.00
_cell.angle_gamma   90.00
#
_symmetry.space_group_name_H-M   'P 1'
#
loop_
_entity.id
_entity.type
_entity.pdbx_description
1 polymer ?
#
loop_
_entity_poly.entity_id
_entity_poly.type
_entity_poly.pdbx_seq_one_letter_code
_entity_poly.pdbx_strand_id
1 'polypeptide(L)'
;MKIITPLFLVITVFTISCNSQEKTNDIIINYTAQTRGYIYSLQLENNTLEINDNNAIKKVELSEKQQIKIDSLLNSINFSEIENNISIDDLAVDKAIKGTFNTYFKEKVFEYEFDHNKLPKDIQELFKRLEAYLN
;
A
#
# COMPACT_ATOMS: atom_id res chain seq x y z
N MET A 1 61.20 -26.85 37.95
CA MET A 1 59.81 -26.36 38.11
C MET A 1 59.74 -24.98 37.45
N LYS A 2 58.72 -24.53 36.71
CA LYS A 2 57.38 -25.05 36.28
C LYS A 2 56.92 -24.06 35.16
N ILE A 3 56.30 -24.37 34.01
CA ILE A 3 55.96 -25.58 33.22
C ILE A 3 56.07 -25.15 31.71
N ILE A 4 56.20 -26.08 30.75
CA ILE A 4 56.13 -25.80 29.30
C ILE A 4 54.66 -25.81 28.80
N THR A 5 54.39 -25.00 27.77
CA THR A 5 53.19 -24.80 26.92
C THR A 5 52.19 -25.96 26.75
N PRO A 6 50.91 -25.69 26.40
CA PRO A 6 50.60 -25.53 24.97
C PRO A 6 49.58 -24.46 24.57
N LEU A 7 49.82 -23.98 23.34
CA LEU A 7 48.89 -23.42 22.36
C LEU A 7 47.47 -24.01 22.45
N PHE A 8 46.44 -23.16 22.47
CA PHE A 8 45.09 -23.53 22.03
C PHE A 8 44.63 -22.63 20.89
N LEU A 9 44.04 -23.26 19.87
CA LEU A 9 43.77 -22.71 18.56
C LEU A 9 42.27 -22.90 18.25
N VAL A 10 41.53 -21.80 18.27
CA VAL A 10 40.10 -21.68 17.91
C VAL A 10 39.96 -20.28 17.30
N ILE A 11 40.13 -20.04 15.99
CA ILE A 11 39.38 -20.54 14.84
C ILE A 11 37.87 -20.37 15.02
N THR A 12 37.36 -19.27 14.43
CA THR A 12 36.05 -19.05 13.78
C THR A 12 34.79 -19.65 14.44
N VAL A 13 33.69 -18.91 14.58
CA VAL A 13 32.90 -18.47 13.42
C VAL A 13 32.47 -17.01 13.55
N PHE A 14 32.71 -16.21 12.51
CA PHE A 14 31.90 -15.02 12.26
C PHE A 14 30.47 -15.49 12.01
N THR A 15 29.59 -15.43 13.01
CA THR A 15 28.15 -15.43 12.72
C THR A 15 27.85 -14.11 12.03
N ILE A 16 28.09 -14.10 10.72
CA ILE A 16 27.37 -13.25 9.79
C ILE A 16 25.91 -13.68 9.94
N SER A 17 25.22 -13.11 10.92
CA SER A 17 23.77 -12.98 10.88
C SER A 17 23.48 -12.09 9.69
N CYS A 18 23.52 -12.73 8.51
CA CYS A 18 22.83 -12.29 7.32
C CYS A 18 21.34 -12.44 7.64
N ASN A 19 20.88 -11.56 8.53
CA ASN A 19 19.54 -11.04 8.44
C ASN A 19 19.51 -10.43 7.04
N SER A 20 19.01 -11.21 6.08
CA SER A 20 18.28 -10.64 4.97
C SER A 20 17.21 -9.79 5.65
N GLN A 21 17.52 -8.50 5.81
CA GLN A 21 16.51 -7.50 6.04
C GLN A 21 15.67 -7.58 4.77
N GLU A 22 14.59 -8.36 4.85
CA GLU A 22 13.54 -8.30 3.87
C GLU A 22 13.19 -6.83 3.76
N LYS A 23 13.56 -6.22 2.63
CA LYS A 23 12.99 -4.95 2.25
C LYS A 23 11.55 -5.26 1.89
N THR A 24 10.71 -5.35 2.91
CA THR A 24 9.30 -5.02 2.75
C THR A 24 9.31 -3.59 2.23
N ASN A 25 9.12 -3.44 0.92
CA ASN A 25 8.72 -2.16 0.39
C ASN A 25 7.31 -1.96 0.95
N ASP A 26 7.22 -1.29 2.10
CA ASP A 26 5.97 -1.09 2.82
C ASP A 26 5.04 -0.24 1.96
N ILE A 27 4.25 -0.92 1.11
CA ILE A 27 3.21 -0.32 0.30
C ILE A 27 2.00 -0.22 1.20
N ILE A 28 1.63 1.01 1.54
CA ILE A 28 0.37 1.31 2.22
C ILE A 28 -0.51 2.06 1.24
N ILE A 29 -1.74 1.59 1.03
CA ILE A 29 -2.74 2.29 0.21
C ILE A 29 -4.01 2.37 1.04
N ASN A 30 -4.47 3.58 1.33
CA ASN A 30 -5.71 3.86 2.03
C ASN A 30 -6.58 4.73 1.14
N TYR A 31 -7.85 4.36 0.99
CA TYR A 31 -8.84 5.18 0.34
C TYR A 31 -10.17 5.07 1.08
N THR A 32 -10.85 6.19 1.28
CA THR A 32 -12.19 6.23 1.85
C THR A 32 -13.03 7.29 1.14
N ALA A 33 -14.14 6.86 0.56
CA ALA A 33 -15.20 7.70 0.01
C ALA A 33 -16.51 7.40 0.76
N GLN A 34 -17.09 8.40 1.41
CA GLN A 34 -18.24 8.18 2.30
C GLN A 34 -19.26 9.33 2.26
N THR A 35 -20.54 8.97 2.29
CA THR A 35 -21.68 9.87 2.53
C THR A 35 -22.59 9.28 3.63
N ARG A 36 -23.77 9.86 3.86
CA ARG A 36 -24.76 9.34 4.82
C ARG A 36 -25.36 7.98 4.45
N GLY A 37 -25.29 7.58 3.18
CA GLY A 37 -25.86 6.33 2.66
C GLY A 37 -24.93 5.57 1.73
N TYR A 38 -23.64 5.91 1.73
CA TYR A 38 -22.62 5.29 0.89
C TYR A 38 -21.30 5.20 1.66
N ILE A 39 -20.62 4.07 1.58
CA ILE A 39 -19.22 3.88 1.96
C ILE A 39 -18.53 3.02 0.89
N TYR A 40 -17.38 3.48 0.44
CA TYR A 40 -16.36 2.66 -0.20
C TYR A 40 -15.04 2.92 0.50
N SER A 41 -14.44 1.89 1.08
CA SER A 41 -13.08 1.99 1.64
C SER A 41 -12.21 0.86 1.14
N LEU A 42 -10.95 1.17 0.84
CA LEU A 42 -9.93 0.25 0.39
C LEU A 42 -8.69 0.48 1.26
N GLN A 43 -8.19 -0.59 1.88
CA GLN A 43 -6.97 -0.59 2.67
C GLN A 43 -6.06 -1.72 2.20
N LEU A 44 -4.83 -1.39 1.81
CA LEU A 44 -3.73 -2.32 1.63
C LEU A 44 -2.64 -1.96 2.64
N GLU A 45 -2.32 -2.88 3.53
CA GLU A 45 -1.27 -2.74 4.54
C GLU A 45 -0.79 -4.14 4.96
N ASN A 46 0.51 -4.31 5.21
CA ASN A 46 1.10 -5.60 5.62
C ASN A 46 0.64 -6.77 4.74
N ASN A 47 0.75 -6.60 3.42
CA ASN A 47 0.31 -7.54 2.36
C ASN A 47 -1.20 -7.89 2.37
N THR A 48 -1.99 -7.30 3.26
CA THR A 48 -3.40 -7.61 3.44
C THR A 48 -4.24 -6.53 2.78
N LEU A 49 -5.06 -6.93 1.81
CA LEU A 49 -6.03 -6.07 1.16
C LEU A 49 -7.41 -6.28 1.78
N GLU A 50 -8.06 -5.19 2.17
CA GLU A 50 -9.45 -5.13 2.63
C GLU A 50 -10.22 -4.10 1.78
N ILE A 51 -11.42 -4.46 1.33
CA ILE A 51 -12.37 -3.54 0.68
C ILE A 51 -13.75 -3.68 1.32
N ASN A 52 -14.40 -2.54 1.59
CA ASN A 52 -15.78 -2.41 2.01
C ASN A 52 -16.53 -1.58 0.96
N ASP A 53 -17.66 -2.07 0.44
CA ASP A 53 -18.40 -1.48 -0.69
C ASP A 53 -19.89 -1.15 -0.37
N ASN A 54 -20.20 -0.95 0.92
CA ASN A 54 -21.53 -0.97 1.57
C ASN A 54 -22.10 -2.37 1.81
N ASN A 55 -21.91 -3.30 0.89
CA ASN A 55 -22.63 -4.58 0.89
C ASN A 55 -21.86 -5.65 1.65
N ALA A 56 -20.54 -5.68 1.46
CA ALA A 56 -19.65 -6.63 2.12
C ALA A 56 -18.31 -6.00 2.46
N ILE A 57 -17.71 -6.50 3.55
CA ILE A 57 -16.28 -6.34 3.82
C ILE A 57 -15.60 -7.61 3.32
N LYS A 58 -14.70 -7.48 2.35
CA LYS A 58 -13.89 -8.59 1.82
C LYS A 58 -12.43 -8.37 2.18
N LYS A 59 -11.71 -9.44 2.54
CA LYS A 59 -10.31 -9.39 2.96
C LYS A 59 -9.51 -10.54 2.34
N VAL A 60 -8.30 -10.27 1.88
CA VAL A 60 -7.38 -11.27 1.32
C VAL A 60 -5.92 -10.93 1.64
N GLU A 61 -5.12 -11.95 1.89
CA GLU A 61 -3.65 -11.83 1.95
C GLU A 61 -3.08 -11.99 0.54
N LEU A 62 -2.26 -11.03 0.10
CA LEU A 62 -1.72 -10.99 -1.25
C LEU A 62 -0.42 -11.79 -1.35
N SER A 63 -0.35 -12.71 -2.31
CA SER A 63 0.90 -13.39 -2.67
C SER A 63 1.96 -12.41 -3.19
N GLU A 64 3.23 -12.76 -3.07
CA GLU A 64 4.38 -12.00 -3.62
C GLU A 64 4.15 -11.58 -5.09
N LYS A 65 3.59 -12.47 -5.91
CA LYS A 65 3.28 -12.19 -7.34
C LYS A 65 2.18 -11.14 -7.53
N GLN A 66 1.31 -10.92 -6.55
CA GLN A 66 0.32 -9.84 -6.54
C GLN A 66 0.94 -8.55 -6.02
N GLN A 67 1.77 -8.63 -4.97
CA GLN A 67 2.51 -7.49 -4.42
C GLN A 67 3.45 -6.86 -5.47
N ILE A 68 4.25 -7.67 -6.19
CA ILE A 68 5.12 -7.22 -7.30
C ILE A 68 4.32 -6.51 -8.40
N LYS A 69 3.09 -6.95 -8.68
CA LYS A 69 2.22 -6.27 -9.66
C LYS A 69 1.68 -4.93 -9.15
N ILE A 70 1.42 -4.80 -7.85
CA ILE A 70 0.99 -3.54 -7.23
C ILE A 70 2.16 -2.56 -7.20
N ASP A 71 3.35 -3.00 -6.77
CA ASP A 71 4.59 -2.22 -6.86
C ASP A 71 4.81 -1.73 -8.29
N SER A 72 4.73 -2.62 -9.29
CA SER A 72 4.85 -2.24 -10.71
C SER A 72 3.79 -1.26 -11.19
N LEU A 73 2.55 -1.30 -10.66
CA LEU A 73 1.50 -0.34 -10.99
C LEU A 73 1.79 1.02 -10.35
N LEU A 74 2.06 1.07 -9.05
CA LEU A 74 2.41 2.31 -8.33
C LEU A 74 3.67 2.97 -8.92
N ASN A 75 4.64 2.17 -9.40
CA ASN A 75 5.80 2.65 -10.15
C ASN A 75 5.45 3.37 -11.46
N SER A 76 4.33 3.01 -12.11
CA SER A 76 3.89 3.59 -13.38
C SER A 76 3.06 4.86 -13.21
N ILE A 77 2.52 5.10 -12.01
CA ILE A 77 1.72 6.29 -11.71
C ILE A 77 2.65 7.51 -11.55
N ASN A 78 2.45 8.54 -12.36
CA ASN A 78 3.11 9.83 -12.14
C ASN A 78 2.36 10.65 -11.09
N PHE A 79 2.62 10.36 -9.81
CA PHE A 79 2.03 11.10 -8.68
C PHE A 79 2.25 12.62 -8.74
N SER A 80 3.28 13.12 -9.42
CA SER A 80 3.48 14.58 -9.57
C SER A 80 2.56 15.27 -10.59
N GLU A 81 1.86 14.49 -11.42
CA GLU A 81 0.86 14.98 -12.40
C GLU A 81 -0.59 14.70 -11.94
N ILE A 82 -0.78 14.07 -10.77
CA ILE A 82 -2.11 13.88 -10.18
C ILE A 82 -2.53 15.16 -9.47
N GLU A 83 -3.71 15.67 -9.85
CA GLU A 83 -4.38 16.80 -9.21
C GLU A 83 -5.62 16.35 -8.42
N ASN A 84 -5.94 17.09 -7.36
CA ASN A 84 -7.22 16.98 -6.68
C ASN A 84 -8.33 17.45 -7.64
N ASN A 85 -9.39 16.65 -7.79
CA ASN A 85 -10.47 16.95 -8.73
C ASN A 85 -11.85 17.11 -8.07
N ILE A 86 -11.86 17.26 -6.75
CA ILE A 86 -13.07 17.53 -5.98
C ILE A 86 -13.50 19.01 -6.10
N SER A 87 -14.79 19.27 -6.28
CA SER A 87 -15.37 20.62 -6.32
C SER A 87 -16.24 20.86 -5.09
N ILE A 88 -16.04 22.01 -4.43
CA ILE A 88 -16.85 22.43 -3.27
C ILE A 88 -18.32 22.63 -3.69
N ASP A 89 -18.56 23.19 -4.88
CA ASP A 89 -19.92 23.41 -5.39
C ASP A 89 -20.64 22.08 -5.68
N ASP A 90 -19.93 21.09 -6.24
CA ASP A 90 -20.50 19.75 -6.48
C ASP A 90 -20.74 18.99 -5.16
N LEU A 91 -19.93 19.23 -4.11
CA LEU A 91 -20.17 18.70 -2.77
C LEU A 91 -21.37 19.38 -2.09
N ALA A 92 -21.54 20.69 -2.24
CA ALA A 92 -22.62 21.45 -1.61
C ALA A 92 -24.03 21.06 -2.10
N VAL A 93 -24.11 20.37 -3.25
CA VAL A 93 -25.37 19.88 -3.85
C VAL A 93 -25.43 18.34 -3.96
N ASP A 94 -24.63 17.62 -3.15
CA ASP A 94 -24.57 16.15 -3.09
C ASP A 94 -24.30 15.46 -4.46
N LYS A 95 -23.64 16.15 -5.39
CA LYS A 95 -23.33 15.69 -6.76
C LYS A 95 -21.99 14.97 -6.87
N ALA A 96 -21.05 15.24 -5.98
CA ALA A 96 -19.78 14.53 -5.87
C ALA A 96 -19.72 13.74 -4.56
N ILE A 97 -19.00 12.62 -4.56
CA ILE A 97 -18.67 11.88 -3.33
C ILE A 97 -17.18 12.12 -3.08
N LYS A 98 -16.84 12.88 -2.03
CA LYS A 98 -15.45 13.09 -1.64
C LYS A 98 -14.81 11.77 -1.23
N GLY A 99 -13.74 11.39 -1.92
CA GLY A 99 -12.85 10.32 -1.53
C GLY A 99 -11.46 10.84 -1.21
N THR A 100 -10.93 10.50 -0.05
CA THR A 100 -9.54 10.80 0.33
C THR A 100 -8.67 9.59 0.02
N PHE A 101 -7.65 9.78 -0.80
CA PHE A 101 -6.61 8.79 -1.13
C PHE A 101 -5.32 9.14 -0.41
N ASN A 102 -4.74 8.16 0.27
CA ASN A 102 -3.48 8.27 0.99
C ASN A 102 -2.61 7.04 0.70
N THR A 103 -1.41 7.21 0.17
CA THR A 103 -0.47 6.10 -0.04
C THR A 103 0.92 6.43 0.47
N TYR A 104 1.53 5.46 1.16
CA TYR A 104 2.97 5.45 1.43
C TYR A 104 3.63 4.50 0.43
N PHE A 105 4.55 5.03 -0.36
CA PHE A 105 5.26 4.30 -1.41
C PHE A 105 6.63 4.92 -1.64
N LYS A 106 7.69 4.10 -1.68
CA LYS A 106 9.09 4.54 -1.85
C LYS A 106 9.50 5.69 -0.91
N GLU A 107 9.27 5.51 0.39
CA GLU A 107 9.64 6.49 1.43
C GLU A 107 8.93 7.86 1.29
N LYS A 108 7.86 7.93 0.48
CA LYS A 108 7.06 9.14 0.26
C LYS A 108 5.60 8.88 0.60
N VAL A 109 4.96 9.89 1.19
CA VAL A 109 3.50 9.95 1.36
C VAL A 109 2.92 10.79 0.23
N PHE A 110 1.84 10.30 -0.38
CA PHE A 110 1.04 11.04 -1.34
C PHE A 110 -0.42 11.06 -0.87
N GLU A 111 -1.01 12.26 -0.82
CA GLU A 111 -2.37 12.50 -0.35
C GLU A 111 -3.14 13.29 -1.43
N TYR A 112 -4.34 12.83 -1.76
CA TYR A 112 -5.23 13.50 -2.72
C TYR A 112 -6.70 13.41 -2.32
N GLU A 113 -7.48 14.38 -2.79
CA GLU A 113 -8.93 14.43 -2.69
C GLU A 113 -9.57 14.32 -4.08
N PHE A 114 -10.35 13.27 -4.29
CA PHE A 114 -11.02 12.99 -5.56
C PHE A 114 -12.54 13.02 -5.42
N ASP A 115 -13.24 13.37 -6.50
CA ASP A 115 -14.61 12.91 -6.71
C ASP A 115 -14.55 11.41 -7.03
N HIS A 116 -15.10 10.56 -6.15
CA HIS A 116 -15.13 9.11 -6.32
C HIS A 116 -15.79 8.69 -7.65
N ASN A 117 -16.75 9.48 -8.14
CA ASN A 117 -17.42 9.22 -9.42
C ASN A 117 -16.54 9.54 -10.65
N LYS A 118 -15.38 10.18 -10.45
CA LYS A 118 -14.46 10.67 -11.50
C LYS A 118 -12.99 10.50 -11.10
N LEU A 119 -12.60 9.32 -10.60
CA LEU A 119 -11.20 9.04 -10.26
C LEU A 119 -10.25 9.28 -11.45
N PRO A 120 -9.01 9.78 -11.21
CA PRO A 120 -7.97 9.76 -12.23
C PRO A 120 -7.76 8.35 -12.79
N LYS A 121 -7.50 8.25 -14.09
CA LYS A 121 -7.45 6.97 -14.83
C LYS A 121 -6.53 5.94 -14.17
N ASP A 122 -5.35 6.37 -13.73
CA ASP A 122 -4.33 5.49 -13.15
C ASP A 122 -4.74 4.97 -11.77
N ILE A 123 -5.44 5.80 -10.97
CA ILE A 123 -6.05 5.42 -9.70
C ILE A 123 -7.21 4.44 -9.92
N GLN A 124 -8.02 4.66 -10.96
CA GLN A 124 -9.09 3.74 -11.35
C GLN A 124 -8.54 2.37 -11.78
N GLU A 125 -7.43 2.32 -12.52
CA GLU A 125 -6.77 1.06 -12.90
C GLU A 125 -6.16 0.33 -11.69
N LEU A 126 -5.56 1.08 -10.75
CA LEU A 126 -5.08 0.55 -9.48
C LEU A 126 -6.21 -0.10 -8.66
N PHE A 127 -7.34 0.60 -8.47
CA PHE A 127 -8.47 0.09 -7.69
C PHE A 127 -9.06 -1.17 -8.34
N LYS A 128 -9.31 -1.13 -9.65
CA LYS A 128 -9.79 -2.28 -10.43
C LYS A 128 -8.86 -3.49 -10.31
N ARG A 129 -7.54 -3.30 -10.23
CA ARG A 129 -6.58 -4.39 -10.00
C ARG A 129 -6.73 -4.99 -8.60
N LEU A 130 -6.89 -4.15 -7.58
CA LEU A 130 -7.01 -4.58 -6.18
C LEU A 130 -8.33 -5.32 -5.94
N GLU A 131 -9.45 -4.77 -6.42
CA GLU A 131 -10.77 -5.42 -6.41
C GLU A 131 -10.74 -6.83 -7.05
N ALA A 132 -10.00 -6.98 -8.15
CA ALA A 132 -9.84 -8.26 -8.84
C ALA A 132 -9.06 -9.33 -8.05
N TYR A 133 -8.50 -9.02 -6.89
CA TYR A 133 -7.91 -10.00 -5.96
C TYR A 133 -8.89 -10.48 -4.88
N LEU A 134 -10.10 -9.90 -4.80
CA LEU A 134 -11.15 -10.20 -3.83
C LEU A 134 -12.40 -10.86 -4.48
N ASN A 135 -12.24 -11.40 -5.70
CA ASN A 135 -13.28 -12.04 -6.50
C ASN A 135 -12.89 -13.47 -6.88
#